data_AF-A0AAV4DYS1-F1
#
_entry.id   AF-A0AAV4DYS1-F1
#
_cell.length_a   1.000
_cell.length_b   1.000
_cell.length_c   1.000
_cell.angle_alpha   90.00
_cell.angle_beta   90.00
_cell.angle_gamma   90.00
#
_symmetry.space_group_name_H-M   'P 1'
#
loop_
_entity.id
_entity.type
_entity.pdbx_description
1 polymer ?
#
loop_
_entity_poly.entity_id
_entity_poly.type
_entity_poly.pdbx_seq_one_letter_code
_entity_poly.pdbx_strand_id
1 'polypeptide(L)'
;MKAQRKDTCTQLFERYNAEGEAFLQRILTGGESWVHHFDPECKAQSMEYGHNTSPSPRKFKKYLRGHHYDNDEEVIADVRRWCRGQSSEFFADGVRQLVKRWGLCVDSDSDYVGK
;
A
#
# COMPACT_ATOMS: atom_id res chain seq x y z
N MET A 1 9.10 -13.29 -7.36
CA MET A 1 8.59 -13.96 -8.58
C MET A 1 7.07 -13.79 -8.70
N LYS A 2 6.55 -13.57 -9.92
CA LYS A 2 5.12 -13.32 -10.19
C LYS A 2 4.18 -14.44 -9.68
N ALA A 3 4.57 -15.70 -9.86
CA ALA A 3 3.78 -16.84 -9.40
C ALA A 3 3.52 -16.84 -7.88
N GLN A 4 4.56 -16.53 -7.08
CA GLN A 4 4.43 -16.44 -5.63
C GLN A 4 3.52 -15.28 -5.19
N ARG A 5 3.57 -14.15 -5.91
CA ARG A 5 2.67 -13.01 -5.67
C ARG A 5 1.22 -13.38 -5.96
N LYS A 6 0.97 -14.08 -7.07
CA LYS A 6 -0.37 -14.57 -7.43
C LYS A 6 -0.93 -15.48 -6.36
N ASP A 7 -0.17 -16.52 -5.99
CA ASP A 7 -0.56 -17.50 -4.99
C ASP A 7 -0.89 -16.83 -3.64
N THR A 8 -0.03 -15.92 -3.19
CA THR A 8 -0.26 -15.16 -1.95
C THR A 8 -1.53 -14.31 -2.05
N CYS A 9 -1.75 -13.60 -3.16
CA CYS A 9 -2.96 -12.77 -3.34
C CYS A 9 -4.22 -13.63 -3.39
N THR A 10 -4.18 -14.78 -4.06
CA THR A 10 -5.30 -15.74 -4.09
C THR A 10 -5.66 -16.19 -2.68
N GLN A 11 -4.69 -16.67 -1.90
CA GLN A 11 -4.93 -17.15 -0.53
C GLN A 11 -5.50 -16.04 0.37
N LEU A 12 -4.98 -14.81 0.27
CA LEU A 12 -5.48 -13.67 1.05
C LEU A 12 -6.90 -13.28 0.64
N PHE A 13 -7.22 -13.34 -0.67
CA PHE A 13 -8.54 -13.03 -1.19
C PHE A 13 -9.57 -14.10 -0.79
N GLU A 14 -9.22 -15.37 -0.87
CA GLU A 14 -10.06 -16.48 -0.42
C GLU A 14 -10.36 -16.40 1.08
N ARG A 15 -9.34 -16.10 1.90
CA ARG A 15 -9.52 -15.88 3.34
C ARG A 15 -10.43 -14.70 3.63
N TYR A 16 -10.31 -13.60 2.88
CA TYR A 16 -11.26 -12.50 2.99
C TYR A 16 -12.69 -12.94 2.61
N ASN A 17 -12.86 -13.72 1.55
CA ASN A 17 -14.19 -14.22 1.16
C ASN A 17 -14.81 -15.15 2.21
N ALA A 18 -13.99 -15.88 2.98
CA ALA A 18 -14.45 -16.75 4.05
C ALA A 18 -14.72 -16.02 5.37
N GLU A 19 -13.88 -15.05 5.73
CA GLU A 19 -13.84 -14.44 7.08
C GLU A 19 -14.33 -12.97 7.13
N GLY A 20 -14.45 -12.30 5.99
CA GLY A 20 -14.91 -10.93 5.85
C GLY A 20 -14.04 -9.88 6.57
N GLU A 21 -14.67 -8.82 7.08
CA GLU A 21 -13.99 -7.71 7.78
C GLU A 21 -13.24 -8.18 9.04
N ALA A 22 -13.65 -9.28 9.68
CA ALA A 22 -12.96 -9.82 10.85
C ALA A 22 -11.53 -10.26 10.53
N PHE A 23 -11.25 -10.69 9.29
CA PHE A 23 -9.90 -10.95 8.82
C PHE A 23 -9.11 -9.65 8.65
N LEU A 24 -9.72 -8.61 8.07
CA LEU A 24 -9.05 -7.32 7.88
C LEU A 24 -8.69 -6.64 9.21
N GLN A 25 -9.53 -6.77 10.24
CA GLN A 25 -9.24 -6.24 11.59
C GLN A 25 -8.03 -6.89 12.26
N ARG A 26 -7.66 -8.12 11.86
CA ARG A 26 -6.47 -8.83 12.34
C ARG A 26 -5.21 -8.43 11.58
N ILE A 27 -5.34 -7.71 10.47
CA ILE A 27 -4.20 -7.18 9.72
C ILE A 27 -3.72 -5.92 10.43
N LEU A 28 -2.69 -6.06 11.25
CA LEU A 28 -1.89 -4.92 11.69
C LEU A 28 -1.03 -4.47 10.52
N THR A 29 -1.40 -3.36 9.87
CA THR A 29 -0.50 -2.70 8.92
C THR A 29 0.60 -2.01 9.71
N GLY A 30 1.69 -2.72 9.99
CA GLY A 30 2.97 -2.06 10.20
C GLY A 30 3.32 -1.35 8.90
N GLY A 31 3.47 -0.02 8.94
CA GLY A 31 3.97 0.70 7.76
C GLY A 31 5.24 0.02 7.28
N GLU A 32 5.22 -0.45 6.04
CA GLU A 32 6.28 -1.23 5.43
C GLU A 32 7.61 -0.48 5.59
N SER A 33 8.47 -0.93 6.51
CA SER A 33 9.90 -0.82 6.26
C SER A 33 10.12 -1.60 4.98
N TRP A 34 10.29 -0.88 3.87
CA TRP A 34 10.60 -1.46 2.57
C TRP A 34 11.86 -2.30 2.75
N VAL A 35 11.71 -3.61 2.90
CA VAL A 35 12.80 -4.52 2.54
C VAL A 35 12.86 -4.41 1.03
N HIS A 36 13.72 -3.51 0.57
CA HIS A 36 13.94 -3.22 -0.82
C HIS A 36 14.66 -4.43 -1.44
N HIS A 37 13.92 -5.53 -1.65
CA HIS A 37 14.39 -6.63 -2.45
C HIS A 37 14.42 -6.12 -3.89
N PHE A 38 15.58 -5.60 -4.30
CA PHE A 38 15.78 -5.05 -5.62
C PHE A 38 15.71 -6.18 -6.63
N ASP A 39 14.54 -6.32 -7.25
CA ASP A 39 14.33 -7.16 -8.42
C ASP A 39 14.27 -6.23 -9.66
N PRO A 40 15.30 -6.25 -10.52
CA PRO A 40 15.37 -5.36 -11.68
C PRO A 40 14.24 -5.59 -12.68
N GLU A 41 13.65 -6.79 -12.75
CA GLU A 41 12.51 -7.07 -13.61
C GLU A 41 11.24 -6.37 -13.08
N CYS A 42 11.01 -6.45 -11.77
CA CYS A 42 9.91 -5.75 -11.11
C CYS A 42 10.03 -4.23 -11.24
N LYS A 43 11.26 -3.69 -11.17
CA LYS A 43 11.50 -2.26 -11.37
C LYS A 43 11.28 -1.87 -12.83
N ALA A 44 11.74 -2.66 -13.80
CA ALA A 44 11.52 -2.39 -15.23
C ALA A 44 10.03 -2.36 -15.58
N GLN A 45 9.26 -3.36 -15.14
CA GLN A 45 7.80 -3.40 -15.32
C GLN A 45 7.11 -2.22 -14.61
N SER A 46 7.53 -1.88 -13.39
CA SER A 46 6.97 -0.70 -12.69
C SER A 46 7.30 0.62 -13.39
N MET A 47 8.46 0.74 -14.03
CA MET A 47 8.86 1.95 -14.77
C MET A 47 8.11 2.07 -16.11
N GLU A 48 7.73 0.96 -16.73
CA GLU A 48 6.92 0.92 -17.96
C GLU A 48 5.51 1.51 -17.74
N TYR A 49 4.90 1.30 -16.56
CA TYR A 49 3.60 1.88 -16.19
C TYR A 49 3.70 3.21 -15.41
N GLY A 50 4.89 3.78 -15.30
CA GLY A 50 5.16 5.02 -14.58
C GLY A 50 4.82 6.27 -15.42
N HIS A 51 3.55 6.59 -15.60
CA HIS A 51 3.13 7.83 -16.27
C HIS A 51 2.83 8.96 -15.27
N ASN A 52 3.06 10.21 -15.69
CA ASN A 52 2.80 11.46 -14.94
C ASN A 52 1.33 11.65 -14.48
N THR A 53 0.42 10.75 -14.87
CA THR A 53 -0.99 10.67 -14.47
C THR A 53 -1.21 9.82 -13.20
N SER A 54 -0.14 9.26 -12.63
CA SER A 54 -0.19 8.50 -11.39
C SER A 54 -0.93 9.31 -10.32
N PRO A 55 -1.93 8.75 -9.60
CA PRO A 55 -2.68 9.51 -8.62
C PRO A 55 -1.72 10.17 -7.65
N SER A 56 -1.84 11.49 -7.56
CA SER A 56 -0.99 12.34 -6.72
C SER A 56 -0.83 11.75 -5.31
N PRO A 57 0.26 12.10 -4.62
CA PRO A 57 0.72 11.33 -3.49
C PRO A 57 -0.36 11.07 -2.44
N ARG A 58 -0.49 9.78 -2.07
CA ARG A 58 -1.28 9.26 -0.96
C ARG A 58 -1.33 10.29 0.17
N LYS A 59 -2.54 10.77 0.48
CA LYS A 59 -2.95 11.84 1.43
C LYS A 59 -1.85 12.44 2.34
N PHE A 60 -1.03 11.62 2.99
CA PHE A 60 0.13 12.02 3.78
C PHE A 60 1.24 12.79 3.02
N LYS A 61 1.65 12.36 1.81
CA LYS A 61 2.70 13.07 1.06
C LYS A 61 2.21 14.42 0.51
N LYS A 62 0.90 14.64 0.40
CA LYS A 62 0.33 15.98 0.20
C LYS A 62 0.46 16.83 1.46
N TYR A 63 0.20 16.25 2.63
CA TYR A 63 0.35 16.91 3.93
C TYR A 63 1.79 17.38 4.17
N LEU A 64 2.78 16.50 3.98
CA LEU A 64 4.20 16.83 4.18
C LEU A 64 4.77 17.83 3.15
N ARG A 65 4.06 18.11 2.05
CA ARG A 65 4.61 18.92 0.96
C ARG A 65 4.85 20.36 1.45
N GLY A 66 6.04 20.88 1.19
CA GLY A 66 6.42 22.25 1.56
C GLY A 66 6.79 22.43 3.03
N HIS A 67 6.76 21.36 3.84
CA HIS A 67 7.33 21.40 5.19
C HIS A 67 8.85 21.27 5.09
N HIS A 68 9.55 22.11 5.84
CA HIS A 68 10.98 21.98 6.10
C HIS A 68 11.15 21.57 7.56
N TYR A 69 12.07 20.65 7.82
CA TYR A 69 12.35 20.13 9.16
C TYR A 69 13.84 20.25 9.40
N ASP A 70 14.22 20.65 10.61
CA ASP A 70 15.63 20.85 10.95
C ASP A 70 16.28 19.56 11.47
N ASN A 71 15.47 18.58 11.88
CA ASN A 71 15.91 17.29 12.39
C ASN A 71 14.82 16.21 12.31
N ASP A 72 15.22 14.96 12.53
CA ASP A 72 14.33 13.80 12.49
C ASP A 72 13.26 13.81 13.61
N GLU A 73 13.53 14.43 14.76
CA GLU A 73 12.56 14.48 15.86
C GLU A 73 11.33 15.30 15.47
N GLU A 74 11.52 16.40 14.75
CA GLU A 74 10.44 17.22 14.20
C GLU A 74 9.63 16.45 13.16
N VAL A 75 10.31 15.72 12.26
CA VAL A 75 9.64 14.84 11.28
C VAL A 75 8.79 13.80 12.01
N ILE A 76 9.37 13.10 12.98
CA ILE A 76 8.69 12.06 13.76
C ILE A 76 7.48 12.65 14.51
N ALA A 77 7.64 13.82 15.13
CA ALA A 77 6.57 14.48 15.86
C ALA A 77 5.42 14.87 14.94
N ASP A 78 5.71 15.42 13.76
CA ASP A 78 4.68 15.84 12.81
C ASP A 78 3.97 14.65 12.14
N VAL A 79 4.71 13.61 11.76
CA VAL A 79 4.14 12.33 11.29
C VAL A 79 3.19 11.76 12.35
N ARG A 80 3.62 11.68 13.61
CA ARG A 80 2.80 11.17 14.72
C ARG A 80 1.56 12.02 14.94
N ARG A 81 1.69 13.35 14.88
CA ARG A 81 0.56 14.28 15.00
C ARG A 81 -0.46 14.04 13.89
N TRP A 82 -0.01 13.99 12.64
CA TRP A 82 -0.87 13.74 11.50
C TRP A 82 -1.60 12.40 11.62
N CYS A 83 -0.89 11.33 11.94
CA CYS A 83 -1.47 10.00 12.13
C CYS A 83 -2.53 9.97 13.24
N ARG A 84 -2.26 10.61 14.38
CA ARG A 84 -3.22 10.70 15.50
C ARG A 84 -4.47 11.52 15.17
N GLY A 85 -4.37 12.44 14.20
CA GLY A 85 -5.50 13.21 13.70
C GLY A 85 -6.39 12.45 12.71
N GLN A 86 -6.02 11.25 12.28
CA GLN A 86 -6.86 10.44 11.38
C GLN A 86 -7.83 9.58 12.18
N SER A 87 -9.03 9.36 11.63
CA SER A 87 -10.01 8.43 12.23
C SER A 87 -9.56 6.97 12.08
N SER A 88 -10.11 6.08 12.88
CA SER A 88 -9.93 4.63 12.68
C SER A 88 -10.43 4.20 11.29
N GLU A 89 -11.51 4.80 10.80
CA GLU A 89 -12.06 4.56 9.46
C GLU A 89 -11.08 4.93 8.33
N PHE A 90 -10.29 6.00 8.50
CA PHE A 90 -9.26 6.36 7.53
C PHE A 90 -8.28 5.22 7.26
N PHE A 91 -7.84 4.55 8.33
CA PHE A 91 -6.94 3.41 8.23
C PHE A 91 -7.67 2.16 7.74
N ALA A 92 -8.88 1.91 8.24
CA ALA A 92 -9.70 0.78 7.82
C ALA A 92 -10.00 0.82 6.31
N ASP A 93 -10.34 2.00 5.77
CA ASP A 93 -10.54 2.18 4.33
C ASP A 93 -9.27 1.88 3.53
N GLY A 94 -8.11 2.27 4.07
CA GLY A 94 -6.81 1.91 3.49
C GLY A 94 -6.59 0.40 3.42
N VAL A 95 -6.95 -0.33 4.48
CA VAL A 95 -6.87 -1.79 4.57
C VAL A 95 -7.87 -2.46 3.61
N ARG A 96 -9.10 -1.96 3.51
CA ARG A 96 -10.11 -2.49 2.58
C ARG A 96 -9.69 -2.44 1.12
N GLN A 97 -8.85 -1.47 0.74
CA GLN A 97 -8.30 -1.43 -0.63
C GLN A 97 -7.42 -2.64 -0.97
N LEU A 98 -6.92 -3.40 0.02
CA LEU A 98 -6.17 -4.63 -0.23
C LEU A 98 -7.02 -5.68 -0.92
N VAL A 99 -8.30 -5.81 -0.56
CA VAL A 99 -9.25 -6.75 -1.19
C VAL A 99 -9.31 -6.51 -2.70
N LYS A 100 -9.47 -5.24 -3.09
CA LYS A 100 -9.45 -4.84 -4.50
C LYS A 100 -8.11 -5.14 -5.18
N ARG A 101 -6.99 -4.91 -4.49
CA ARG A 101 -5.65 -5.14 -5.04
C ARG A 101 -5.34 -6.63 -5.21
N TRP A 102 -5.75 -7.48 -4.27
CA TRP A 102 -5.60 -8.92 -4.39
C TRP A 102 -6.40 -9.44 -5.58
N GLY A 103 -7.67 -9.03 -5.72
CA GLY A 103 -8.50 -9.39 -6.88
C GLY A 103 -7.83 -8.99 -8.20
N LEU A 104 -7.41 -7.71 -8.33
CA LEU A 104 -6.69 -7.26 -9.53
C LEU A 104 -5.42 -8.06 -9.81
N CYS A 105 -4.67 -8.46 -8.78
CA CYS A 105 -3.46 -9.26 -8.93
C CYS A 105 -3.74 -10.70 -9.38
N VAL A 106 -4.88 -11.26 -8.99
CA VAL A 106 -5.33 -12.58 -9.44
C VAL A 106 -5.78 -12.50 -10.90
N ASP A 107 -6.57 -11.47 -11.24
CA ASP A 107 -7.14 -11.24 -12.56
C ASP A 107 -6.09 -10.88 -13.62
N SER A 108 -5.04 -10.15 -13.22
CA SER A 108 -3.96 -9.72 -14.13
C SER A 108 -2.84 -10.73 -14.31
N ASP A 109 -2.98 -11.97 -13.82
CA ASP A 109 -1.88 -12.95 -13.73
C ASP A 109 -0.63 -12.39 -13.01
N SER A 110 -0.87 -11.55 -12.00
CA SER A 110 0.14 -10.78 -11.31
C SER A 110 0.89 -9.75 -12.15
N ASP A 111 0.43 -9.39 -13.35
CA ASP A 111 1.00 -8.23 -14.04
C ASP A 111 0.62 -6.92 -13.37
N TYR A 112 1.53 -5.95 -13.46
CA TYR A 112 1.27 -4.61 -12.98
C TYR A 112 0.20 -3.99 -13.88
N VAL A 113 -1.00 -3.87 -13.33
CA VAL A 113 -2.10 -3.20 -14.04
C VAL A 113 -1.88 -1.70 -13.94
N GLY A 114 -1.48 -1.08 -15.06
CA GLY A 114 -1.67 0.35 -15.26
C GLY A 114 -3.16 0.68 -15.07
N LYS A 115 -3.45 1.76 -14.37
CA LYS A 115 -4.81 2.29 -14.26
C LYS A 115 -5.10 3.27 -15.39
#